data_AF-A0A970W2T2-F1
#
_entry.id   AF-A0A970W2T2-F1
#
_cell.length_a   1.000
_cell.length_b   1.000
_cell.length_c   1.000
_cell.angle_alpha   90.00
_cell.angle_beta   90.00
_cell.angle_gamma   90.00
#
_symmetry.space_group_name_H-M   'P 1'
#
loop_
_entity.id
_entity.type
_entity.pdbx_description
1 polymer ?
#
loop_
_entity_poly.entity_id
_entity_poly.type
_entity_poly.pdbx_seq_one_letter_code
_entity_poly.pdbx_strand_id
1 'polypeptide(L)'
;MIEGVNLRAQRLNMLKAMALVLAFCVPGLLIGAVLASPDWKMAITVAGLVTYVAVVLVNPTAGFLLWVATAPFARFLYLNISLGRGIPDLSLDRIVSAFTFVLLMAQLAIRKRHMARLTVVDLFMVLFLLGAGLSLPQAMAGTTATIQAFFDTQVVPLLVYLMAKNLINNRSAHRAFVFTLLFMGAYLSALVIHEQLTGIILFYPEGRTLQYTAHI
;
A
#
# COMPACT_ATOMS: atom_id res chain seq x y z
N MET A 1 23.06 34.98 42.67
CA MET A 1 23.22 34.82 41.20
C MET A 1 22.80 33.44 40.66
N ILE A 2 22.41 32.47 41.51
CA ILE A 2 22.13 31.07 41.10
C ILE A 2 20.62 30.82 40.81
N GLU A 3 19.70 31.59 41.38
CA GLU A 3 18.24 31.42 41.15
C GLU A 3 17.75 31.80 39.74
N GLY A 4 18.41 32.75 39.07
CA GLY A 4 17.99 33.22 37.73
C GLY A 4 18.21 32.19 36.60
N VAL A 5 19.14 31.25 36.79
CA VAL A 5 19.45 30.20 35.81
C VAL A 5 18.38 29.10 35.84
N ASN A 6 17.86 28.76 37.03
CA ASN A 6 16.80 27.76 37.20
C ASN A 6 15.48 28.18 36.55
N LEU A 7 15.11 29.47 36.65
CA LEU A 7 13.88 30.01 36.05
C LEU A 7 13.91 30.00 34.52
N ARG A 8 15.07 30.26 33.89
CA ARG A 8 15.21 30.20 32.41
C ARG A 8 15.16 28.76 31.91
N ALA A 9 15.83 27.83 32.58
CA ALA A 9 15.80 26.41 32.22
C ALA A 9 14.39 25.81 32.37
N GLN A 10 13.66 26.18 33.44
CA GLN A 10 12.28 25.76 33.66
C GLN A 10 11.31 26.31 32.61
N ARG A 11 11.43 27.59 32.23
CA ARG A 11 10.63 28.18 31.13
C ARG A 11 10.91 27.51 29.78
N LEU A 12 12.17 27.21 29.49
CA LEU A 12 12.54 26.52 28.25
C LEU A 12 11.96 25.09 28.20
N ASN A 13 11.98 24.36 29.31
CA ASN A 13 11.40 23.02 29.40
C ASN A 13 9.87 23.06 29.29
N MET A 14 9.22 24.07 29.88
CA MET A 14 7.77 24.27 29.75
C MET A 14 7.37 24.61 28.31
N LEU A 15 8.13 25.46 27.62
CA LEU A 15 7.91 25.76 26.20
C LEU A 15 8.11 24.53 25.31
N LYS A 16 9.13 23.70 25.57
CA LYS A 16 9.34 22.43 24.87
C LYS A 16 8.18 21.46 25.10
N ALA A 17 7.70 21.34 26.33
CA ALA A 17 6.56 20.50 26.66
C ALA A 17 5.28 20.98 25.96
N MET A 18 5.00 22.30 25.97
CA MET A 18 3.86 22.87 25.25
C MET A 18 3.97 22.66 23.74
N ALA A 19 5.15 22.86 23.15
CA ALA A 19 5.38 22.61 21.72
C ALA A 19 5.17 21.14 21.36
N LEU A 20 5.62 20.22 22.22
CA LEU A 20 5.44 18.79 22.02
C LEU A 20 3.96 18.41 22.13
N VAL A 21 3.24 18.90 23.15
CA VAL A 21 1.79 18.70 23.27
C VAL A 21 1.05 19.25 22.05
N LEU A 22 1.35 20.47 21.60
CA LEU A 22 0.74 21.05 20.39
C LEU A 22 1.04 20.22 19.14
N ALA A 23 2.27 19.70 19.01
CA ALA A 23 2.68 18.86 17.89
C ALA A 23 1.90 17.54 17.81
N PHE A 24 1.33 17.03 18.90
CA PHE A 24 0.49 15.83 18.91
C PHE A 24 -1.01 16.14 18.92
N CYS A 25 -1.45 17.14 19.70
CA CYS A 25 -2.86 17.50 19.82
C CYS A 25 -3.42 18.14 18.55
N VAL A 26 -2.65 18.99 17.85
CA VAL A 26 -3.14 19.66 16.64
C VAL A 26 -3.39 18.65 15.51
N PRO A 27 -2.44 17.74 15.16
CA PRO A 27 -2.72 16.68 14.19
C PRO A 27 -3.85 15.76 14.63
N GLY A 28 -3.91 15.41 15.93
CA GLY A 28 -4.99 14.56 16.47
C GLY A 28 -6.38 15.19 16.29
N LEU A 29 -6.53 16.49 16.59
CA LEU A 29 -7.78 17.23 16.41
C LEU A 29 -8.14 17.39 14.92
N LEU A 30 -7.16 17.64 14.06
CA LEU A 30 -7.38 17.72 12.61
C LEU A 30 -7.84 16.37 12.04
N ILE A 31 -7.19 15.28 12.42
CA ILE A 31 -7.60 13.93 12.03
C ILE A 31 -9.01 13.65 12.56
N GLY A 32 -9.30 13.98 13.82
CA GLY A 32 -10.62 13.82 14.41
C GLY A 32 -11.72 14.59 13.67
N ALA A 33 -11.47 15.85 13.33
CA ALA A 33 -12.41 16.69 12.57
C ALA A 33 -12.64 16.15 11.15
N VAL A 34 -11.57 15.68 10.49
CA VAL A 34 -11.64 15.06 9.16
C VAL A 34 -12.46 13.76 9.19
N LEU A 35 -12.24 12.92 10.20
CA LEU A 35 -13.00 11.68 10.39
C LEU A 35 -14.47 11.91 10.74
N ALA A 36 -14.81 13.06 11.35
CA ALA A 36 -16.19 13.45 11.64
C ALA A 36 -16.91 14.09 10.42
N SER A 37 -16.20 14.33 9.31
CA SER A 37 -16.79 14.94 8.12
C SER A 37 -17.52 13.90 7.26
N PRO A 38 -18.54 14.29 6.47
CA PRO A 38 -19.23 13.38 5.55
C PRO A 38 -18.30 12.73 4.51
N ASP A 39 -17.19 13.41 4.17
CA ASP A 39 -16.22 13.00 3.16
C ASP A 39 -14.96 12.34 3.75
N TRP A 40 -15.05 11.83 4.98
CA TRP A 40 -13.94 11.19 5.69
C TRP A 40 -13.23 10.10 4.85
N LYS A 41 -13.98 9.37 4.02
CA LYS A 41 -13.43 8.34 3.12
C LYS A 41 -12.37 8.93 2.19
N MET A 42 -12.68 10.03 1.50
CA MET A 42 -11.77 10.67 0.55
C MET A 42 -10.51 11.20 1.26
N ALA A 43 -10.67 11.75 2.46
CA ALA A 43 -9.55 12.23 3.23
C ALA A 43 -8.60 11.09 3.66
N ILE A 44 -9.14 9.94 4.07
CA ILE A 44 -8.34 8.73 4.33
C ILE A 44 -7.66 8.25 3.03
N THR A 45 -8.38 8.24 1.90
CA THR A 45 -7.82 7.84 0.60
C THR A 45 -6.60 8.70 0.25
N VAL A 46 -6.75 10.02 0.30
CA VAL A 46 -5.67 10.96 -0.06
C VAL A 46 -4.53 10.86 0.93
N ALA A 47 -4.80 10.88 2.24
CA ALA A 47 -3.76 10.78 3.26
C ALA A 47 -2.98 9.46 3.16
N GLY A 48 -3.69 8.35 2.94
CA GLY A 48 -3.09 7.04 2.71
C GLY A 48 -2.20 7.04 1.48
N LEU A 49 -2.73 7.44 0.31
CA LEU A 49 -1.97 7.47 -0.94
C LEU A 49 -0.73 8.37 -0.85
N VAL A 50 -0.86 9.58 -0.28
CA VAL A 50 0.27 10.48 -0.05
C VAL A 50 1.31 9.84 0.86
N THR A 51 0.88 9.13 1.90
CA THR A 51 1.79 8.41 2.81
C THR A 51 2.56 7.32 2.05
N TYR A 52 1.90 6.49 1.24
CA TYR A 52 2.59 5.48 0.43
C TYR A 52 3.58 6.11 -0.53
N VAL A 53 3.17 7.13 -1.29
CA VAL A 53 4.05 7.81 -2.23
C VAL A 53 5.26 8.42 -1.51
N ALA A 54 5.05 9.09 -0.38
CA ALA A 54 6.12 9.66 0.42
C ALA A 54 7.11 8.59 0.93
N VAL A 55 6.60 7.47 1.45
CA VAL A 55 7.46 6.37 1.93
C VAL A 55 8.26 5.76 0.77
N VAL A 56 7.63 5.54 -0.40
CA VAL A 56 8.31 5.02 -1.59
C VAL A 56 9.40 5.98 -2.08
N LEU A 57 9.13 7.30 -2.07
CA LEU A 57 10.10 8.33 -2.47
C LEU A 57 11.31 8.39 -1.53
N VAL A 58 11.09 8.26 -0.22
CA VAL A 58 12.16 8.27 0.79
C VAL A 58 12.97 6.98 0.73
N ASN A 59 12.30 5.83 0.68
CA ASN A 59 12.93 4.53 0.60
C ASN A 59 12.05 3.55 -0.18
N PRO A 60 12.41 3.21 -1.44
CA PRO A 60 11.56 2.39 -2.30
C PRO A 60 11.45 0.96 -1.79
N THR A 61 12.45 0.43 -1.07
CA THR A 61 12.38 -0.90 -0.46
C THR A 61 11.39 -0.89 0.71
N ALA A 62 11.43 0.14 1.57
CA ALA A 62 10.48 0.26 2.66
C ALA A 62 9.04 0.47 2.14
N GLY A 63 8.86 1.30 1.12
CA GLY A 63 7.56 1.51 0.47
C GLY A 63 7.01 0.23 -0.15
N PHE A 64 7.85 -0.55 -0.83
CA PHE A 64 7.48 -1.86 -1.36
C PHE A 64 7.07 -2.84 -0.26
N LEU A 65 7.83 -2.94 0.84
CA LEU A 65 7.51 -3.83 1.96
C LEU A 65 6.22 -3.41 2.68
N LEU A 66 6.03 -2.11 2.90
CA LEU A 66 4.80 -1.58 3.48
C LEU A 66 3.61 -1.94 2.60
N TRP A 67 3.72 -1.67 1.29
CA TRP A 67 2.68 -2.02 0.32
C TRP A 67 2.34 -3.52 0.35
N VAL A 68 3.33 -4.41 0.25
CA VAL A 68 3.12 -5.86 0.32
C VAL A 68 2.44 -6.27 1.63
N ALA A 69 2.84 -5.70 2.78
CA ALA A 69 2.22 -5.99 4.07
C ALA A 69 0.74 -5.60 4.11
N THR A 70 0.39 -4.53 3.42
CA THR A 70 -0.94 -3.91 3.47
C THR A 70 -1.85 -4.25 2.29
N ALA A 71 -1.32 -4.83 1.21
CA ALA A 71 -2.08 -5.14 0.00
C ALA A 71 -3.33 -6.00 0.27
N PRO A 72 -3.30 -7.02 1.15
CA PRO A 72 -4.50 -7.79 1.49
C PRO A 72 -5.61 -6.94 2.13
N PHE A 73 -5.26 -5.80 2.72
CA PHE A 73 -6.20 -4.90 3.40
C PHE A 73 -6.59 -3.69 2.55
N ALA A 74 -5.90 -3.45 1.44
CA ALA A 74 -6.06 -2.25 0.62
C ALA A 74 -7.51 -2.02 0.19
N ARG A 75 -8.23 -3.11 -0.12
CA ARG A 75 -9.65 -3.08 -0.48
C ARG A 75 -10.56 -2.52 0.62
N PHE A 76 -10.20 -2.70 1.89
CA PHE A 76 -11.02 -2.29 3.03
C PHE A 76 -10.68 -0.90 3.56
N LEU A 77 -9.55 -0.34 3.14
CA LEU A 77 -9.05 0.96 3.59
C LEU A 77 -9.52 2.14 2.71
N TYR A 78 -10.46 1.91 1.79
CA TYR A 78 -10.95 2.92 0.85
C TYR A 78 -9.84 3.58 0.02
N LEU A 79 -8.73 2.88 -0.26
CA LEU A 79 -7.55 3.44 -0.93
C LEU A 79 -7.65 3.40 -2.47
N ASN A 80 -8.86 3.53 -3.01
CA ASN A 80 -9.12 3.51 -4.45
C ASN A 80 -9.81 4.82 -4.87
N ILE A 81 -9.34 5.43 -5.94
CA ILE A 81 -9.95 6.62 -6.54
C ILE A 81 -10.73 6.18 -7.77
N SER A 82 -12.06 6.37 -7.74
CA SER A 82 -12.87 6.14 -8.94
C SER A 82 -12.77 7.33 -9.88
N LEU A 83 -12.37 7.07 -11.13
CA LEU A 83 -12.17 8.10 -12.16
C LEU A 83 -13.41 8.32 -13.04
N GLY A 84 -14.51 7.62 -12.76
CA GLY A 84 -15.77 7.75 -13.49
C GLY A 84 -15.89 6.81 -14.69
N ARG A 85 -16.89 7.04 -15.54
CA ARG A 85 -17.23 6.13 -16.64
C ARG A 85 -16.14 6.06 -17.69
N GLY A 86 -15.75 4.84 -18.07
CA GLY A 86 -14.84 4.60 -19.18
C GLY A 86 -13.36 4.62 -18.82
N ILE A 87 -12.99 4.99 -17.58
CA ILE A 87 -11.60 5.09 -17.14
C ILE A 87 -11.33 4.03 -16.06
N PRO A 88 -10.26 3.22 -16.18
CA PRO A 88 -9.77 2.36 -15.11
C PRO A 88 -9.56 3.13 -13.81
N ASP A 89 -10.16 2.68 -12.71
CA ASP A 89 -10.00 3.31 -11.40
C ASP A 89 -8.53 3.24 -10.94
N LEU A 90 -8.09 4.19 -10.13
CA LEU A 90 -6.75 4.17 -9.58
C LEU A 90 -6.78 3.50 -8.21
N SER A 91 -6.47 2.19 -8.20
CA SER A 91 -6.31 1.45 -6.95
C SER A 91 -4.95 1.71 -6.30
N LEU A 92 -4.86 1.50 -4.99
CA LEU A 92 -3.59 1.55 -4.25
C LEU A 92 -2.52 0.71 -4.96
N ASP A 93 -2.86 -0.51 -5.34
CA ASP A 93 -1.93 -1.46 -5.96
C ASP A 93 -1.38 -0.92 -7.28
N ARG A 94 -2.24 -0.32 -8.13
CA ARG A 94 -1.82 0.29 -9.40
C ARG A 94 -0.94 1.51 -9.17
N ILE A 95 -1.32 2.40 -8.26
CA ILE A 95 -0.54 3.62 -7.97
C ILE A 95 0.83 3.23 -7.40
N VAL A 96 0.85 2.44 -6.33
CA VAL A 96 2.09 2.14 -5.60
C VAL A 96 3.03 1.26 -6.43
N SER A 97 2.50 0.27 -7.16
CA SER A 97 3.33 -0.53 -8.07
C SER A 97 3.91 0.32 -9.21
N ALA A 98 3.12 1.19 -9.84
CA ALA A 98 3.59 2.07 -10.91
C ALA A 98 4.66 3.05 -10.42
N PHE A 99 4.41 3.75 -9.31
CA PHE A 99 5.38 4.69 -8.74
C PHE A 99 6.67 3.99 -8.30
N THR A 100 6.57 2.86 -7.61
CA THR A 100 7.74 2.10 -7.16
C THR A 100 8.54 1.58 -8.35
N PHE A 101 7.86 1.09 -9.40
CA PHE A 101 8.50 0.64 -10.63
C PHE A 101 9.19 1.80 -11.38
N VAL A 102 8.54 2.94 -11.55
CA VAL A 102 9.13 4.13 -12.18
C VAL A 102 10.36 4.60 -11.41
N LEU A 103 10.30 4.63 -10.08
CA LEU A 103 11.44 5.02 -9.25
C LEU A 103 12.58 4.01 -9.32
N LEU A 104 12.26 2.71 -9.38
CA LEU A 104 13.25 1.67 -9.61
C LEU A 104 13.94 1.87 -10.96
N MET A 105 13.17 2.07 -12.04
CA MET A 105 13.71 2.34 -13.38
C MET A 105 14.56 3.61 -13.42
N ALA A 106 14.12 4.67 -12.74
CA ALA A 106 14.88 5.91 -12.61
C ALA A 106 16.22 5.66 -11.89
N GLN A 107 16.22 4.91 -10.78
CA GLN A 107 17.43 4.54 -10.04
C GLN A 107 18.41 3.69 -10.86
N LEU A 108 17.89 2.79 -11.69
CA LEU A 108 18.68 2.00 -12.64
C LEU A 108 19.28 2.90 -13.73
N ALA A 109 18.50 3.83 -14.29
CA ALA A 109 18.95 4.77 -15.32
C ALA A 109 20.09 5.69 -14.84
N ILE A 110 20.00 6.20 -13.60
CA ILE A 110 21.06 7.01 -12.97
C ILE A 110 22.18 6.16 -12.33
N ARG A 111 22.17 4.84 -12.55
CA ARG A 111 23.16 3.88 -12.03
C ARG A 111 23.34 3.89 -10.51
N LYS A 112 22.35 4.37 -9.76
CA LYS A 112 22.33 4.26 -8.29
C LYS A 112 22.12 2.83 -7.82
N ARG A 113 21.62 1.95 -8.69
CA ARG A 113 21.45 0.52 -8.44
C ARG A 113 21.87 -0.30 -9.65
N HIS A 114 22.41 -1.49 -9.41
CA HIS A 114 22.65 -2.49 -10.45
C HIS A 114 21.39 -3.32 -10.68
N MET A 115 21.03 -3.50 -11.95
CA MET A 115 19.93 -4.37 -12.35
C MET A 115 20.26 -5.81 -11.99
N ALA A 116 19.30 -6.52 -11.41
CA ALA A 116 19.42 -7.96 -11.25
C ALA A 116 19.56 -8.63 -12.64
N ARG A 117 20.30 -9.73 -12.72
CA ARG A 117 20.52 -10.43 -14.00
C ARG A 117 19.18 -10.85 -14.59
N LEU A 118 18.98 -10.50 -15.86
CA LEU A 118 17.83 -10.99 -16.62
C LEU A 118 17.95 -12.50 -16.78
N THR A 119 16.90 -13.22 -16.40
CA THR A 119 16.82 -14.68 -16.52
C THR A 119 15.85 -15.06 -17.62
N VAL A 120 15.94 -16.31 -18.08
CA VAL A 120 14.98 -16.87 -19.04
C VAL A 120 13.54 -16.82 -18.49
N VAL A 121 13.37 -16.91 -17.16
CA VAL A 121 12.07 -16.73 -16.50
C VAL A 121 11.49 -15.34 -16.76
N ASP A 122 12.31 -14.28 -16.67
CA ASP A 122 11.86 -12.92 -16.94
C ASP A 122 11.37 -12.77 -18.39
N LEU A 123 12.05 -13.43 -19.34
CA LEU A 123 11.66 -13.42 -20.75
C LEU A 123 10.28 -14.07 -20.95
N PHE A 124 10.07 -15.27 -20.40
CA PHE A 124 8.78 -15.96 -20.50
C PHE A 124 7.66 -15.19 -19.82
N MET A 125 7.94 -14.53 -18.70
CA MET A 125 7.00 -13.65 -18.02
C MET A 125 6.56 -12.48 -18.89
N VAL A 126 7.49 -11.81 -19.57
CA VAL A 126 7.18 -10.71 -20.51
C VAL A 126 6.39 -11.23 -21.70
N LEU A 127 6.80 -12.36 -22.30
CA LEU A 127 6.08 -12.98 -23.41
C LEU A 127 4.65 -13.38 -23.01
N PHE A 128 4.47 -13.90 -21.81
CA PHE A 128 3.16 -14.22 -21.25
C PHE A 128 2.29 -12.96 -21.13
N LEU A 129 2.81 -11.86 -20.58
CA LEU A 129 2.07 -10.60 -20.51
C LEU A 129 1.66 -10.07 -21.88
N LEU A 130 2.56 -10.15 -22.87
CA LEU A 130 2.25 -9.72 -24.23
C LEU A 130 1.16 -10.60 -24.84
N GLY A 131 1.28 -11.93 -24.72
CA GLY A 131 0.27 -12.88 -25.23
C GLY A 131 -1.10 -12.70 -24.56
N ALA A 132 -1.13 -12.56 -23.23
CA ALA A 132 -2.34 -12.29 -22.48
C ALA A 132 -2.92 -10.89 -22.77
N GLY A 133 -2.06 -9.90 -23.04
CA GLY A 133 -2.48 -8.56 -23.46
C GLY A 133 -3.19 -8.57 -24.82
N LEU A 134 -2.72 -9.38 -25.76
CA LEU A 134 -3.33 -9.52 -27.09
C LEU A 134 -4.72 -10.16 -27.06
N SER A 135 -5.07 -10.92 -26.00
CA SER A 135 -6.40 -11.52 -25.86
C SER A 135 -7.43 -10.58 -25.22
N LEU A 136 -7.02 -9.44 -24.66
CA LEU A 136 -7.93 -8.49 -23.99
C LEU A 136 -9.09 -7.98 -24.87
N PRO A 137 -8.90 -7.66 -26.16
CA PRO A 137 -10.00 -7.21 -27.01
C PRO A 137 -11.09 -8.26 -27.22
N GLN A 138 -10.80 -9.54 -26.98
CA GLN A 138 -11.75 -10.65 -27.14
C GLN A 138 -12.53 -10.97 -25.85
N ALA A 139 -12.24 -10.29 -24.74
CA ALA A 139 -12.91 -10.55 -23.48
C ALA A 139 -14.38 -10.11 -23.52
N MET A 140 -15.27 -10.98 -23.02
CA MET A 140 -16.72 -10.71 -22.99
C MET A 140 -17.12 -9.65 -21.95
N ALA A 141 -16.26 -9.39 -20.95
CA ALA A 141 -16.48 -8.32 -19.98
C ALA A 141 -16.15 -6.96 -20.61
N GLY A 142 -16.88 -5.90 -20.22
CA GLY A 142 -16.65 -4.54 -20.73
C GLY A 142 -15.18 -4.13 -20.66
N THR A 143 -14.70 -3.43 -21.68
CA THR A 143 -13.27 -3.18 -21.92
C THR A 143 -12.53 -2.61 -20.71
N THR A 144 -13.15 -1.69 -19.98
CA THR A 144 -12.56 -1.08 -18.78
C THR A 144 -12.34 -2.09 -17.68
N ALA A 145 -13.36 -2.89 -17.33
CA ALA A 145 -13.28 -3.90 -16.28
C ALA A 145 -12.26 -5.00 -16.64
N THR A 146 -12.20 -5.39 -17.91
CA THR A 146 -11.21 -6.35 -18.42
C THR A 146 -9.79 -5.83 -18.27
N ILE A 147 -9.53 -4.58 -18.69
CA ILE A 147 -8.20 -3.97 -18.54
C ILE A 147 -7.83 -3.87 -17.06
N GLN A 148 -8.75 -3.39 -16.22
CA GLN A 148 -8.57 -3.32 -14.78
C GLN A 148 -8.15 -4.67 -14.18
N ALA A 149 -8.92 -5.72 -14.48
CA ALA A 149 -8.64 -7.07 -14.00
C ALA A 149 -7.31 -7.61 -14.54
N PHE A 150 -6.96 -7.33 -15.79
CA PHE A 150 -5.67 -7.72 -16.37
C PHE A 150 -4.49 -7.08 -15.62
N PHE A 151 -4.58 -5.78 -15.30
CA PHE A 151 -3.55 -5.12 -14.52
C PHE A 151 -3.41 -5.75 -13.13
N ASP A 152 -4.53 -5.94 -12.42
CA ASP A 152 -4.50 -6.43 -11.04
C ASP A 152 -4.06 -7.90 -10.94
N THR A 153 -4.45 -8.73 -11.92
CA THR A 153 -4.19 -10.18 -11.88
C THR A 153 -2.92 -10.61 -12.59
N GLN A 154 -2.45 -9.87 -13.59
CA GLN A 154 -1.29 -10.26 -14.41
C GLN A 154 -0.13 -9.28 -14.24
N VAL A 155 -0.36 -7.99 -14.42
CA VAL A 155 0.71 -6.98 -14.44
C VAL A 155 1.28 -6.73 -13.05
N VAL A 156 0.42 -6.47 -12.04
CA VAL A 156 0.85 -6.16 -10.68
C VAL A 156 1.70 -7.29 -10.07
N PRO A 157 1.29 -8.58 -10.13
CA PRO A 157 2.14 -9.67 -9.63
C PRO A 157 3.51 -9.75 -10.32
N LEU A 158 3.57 -9.47 -11.61
CA LEU A 158 4.86 -9.41 -12.31
C LEU A 158 5.72 -8.25 -11.80
N LEU A 159 5.11 -7.07 -11.65
CA LEU A 159 5.80 -5.92 -11.09
C LEU A 159 6.31 -6.22 -9.67
N VAL A 160 5.52 -6.89 -8.82
CA VAL A 160 5.95 -7.37 -7.49
C VAL A 160 7.18 -8.26 -7.60
N TYR A 161 7.19 -9.22 -8.53
CA TYR A 161 8.33 -10.09 -8.76
C TYR A 161 9.59 -9.31 -9.16
N LEU A 162 9.48 -8.42 -10.16
CA LEU A 162 10.60 -7.61 -10.64
C LEU A 162 11.12 -6.66 -9.57
N MET A 163 10.21 -6.04 -8.81
CA MET A 163 10.52 -5.17 -7.69
C MET A 163 11.23 -5.94 -6.59
N ALA A 164 10.71 -7.09 -6.16
CA ALA A 164 11.36 -7.94 -5.16
C ALA A 164 12.79 -8.32 -5.60
N LYS A 165 12.94 -8.78 -6.85
CA LYS A 165 14.23 -9.18 -7.44
C LYS A 165 15.28 -8.07 -7.44
N ASN A 166 14.87 -6.80 -7.57
CA ASN A 166 15.80 -5.67 -7.64
C ASN A 166 15.93 -4.88 -6.32
N LEU A 167 14.86 -4.78 -5.52
CA LEU A 167 14.82 -4.02 -4.27
C LEU A 167 15.40 -4.80 -3.09
N ILE A 168 15.24 -6.13 -3.10
CA ILE A 168 15.65 -7.02 -2.01
C ILE A 168 17.01 -7.64 -2.38
N ASN A 169 18.07 -6.85 -2.20
CA ASN A 169 19.42 -7.24 -2.65
C ASN A 169 20.41 -7.51 -1.51
N ASN A 170 20.04 -7.23 -0.26
CA ASN A 170 20.91 -7.40 0.91
C ASN A 170 20.24 -8.25 2.00
N ARG A 171 21.03 -8.79 2.93
CA ARG A 171 20.53 -9.69 3.99
C ARG A 171 19.47 -9.03 4.87
N SER A 172 19.60 -7.74 5.16
CA SER A 172 18.63 -7.00 5.96
C SER A 172 17.28 -6.91 5.26
N ALA A 173 17.26 -6.60 3.96
CA ALA A 173 16.06 -6.53 3.14
C ALA A 173 15.40 -7.91 2.99
N HIS A 174 16.19 -8.97 2.83
CA HIS A 174 15.66 -10.35 2.80
C HIS A 174 14.97 -10.69 4.12
N ARG A 175 15.62 -10.38 5.26
CA ARG A 175 15.04 -10.60 6.58
C ARG A 175 13.76 -9.80 6.76
N ALA A 176 13.76 -8.53 6.37
CA ALA A 176 12.57 -7.68 6.43
C ALA A 176 11.43 -8.23 5.56
N PHE A 177 11.73 -8.69 4.34
CA PHE A 177 10.75 -9.31 3.47
C PHE A 177 10.16 -10.60 4.06
N VAL A 178 10.98 -11.49 4.62
CA VAL A 178 10.50 -12.69 5.31
C VAL A 178 9.61 -12.30 6.50
N PHE A 179 9.99 -11.31 7.30
CA PHE A 179 9.14 -10.81 8.39
C PHE A 179 7.83 -10.22 7.88
N THR A 180 7.84 -9.48 6.78
CA THR A 180 6.62 -8.98 6.13
C THR A 180 5.68 -10.11 5.74
N LEU A 181 6.22 -11.19 5.13
CA LEU A 181 5.42 -12.36 4.75
C LEU A 181 4.89 -13.11 5.98
N LEU A 182 5.71 -13.28 7.02
CA LEU A 182 5.28 -13.90 8.28
C LEU A 182 4.19 -13.09 8.98
N PHE A 183 4.36 -11.77 9.04
CA PHE A 183 3.37 -10.84 9.60
C PHE A 183 2.05 -10.96 8.84
N MET A 184 2.10 -10.89 7.50
CA MET A 184 0.92 -11.04 6.65
C MET A 184 0.23 -12.39 6.87
N GLY A 185 0.99 -13.49 6.86
CA GLY A 185 0.47 -14.84 7.09
C GLY A 185 -0.18 -14.98 8.47
N ALA A 186 0.51 -14.56 9.52
CA ALA A 186 0.01 -14.62 10.89
C ALA A 186 -1.27 -13.78 11.07
N TYR A 187 -1.31 -12.57 10.49
CA TYR A 187 -2.49 -11.73 10.54
C TYR A 187 -3.67 -12.38 9.82
N LEU A 188 -3.47 -12.87 8.58
CA LEU A 188 -4.54 -13.51 7.82
C LEU A 188 -5.04 -14.78 8.52
N SER A 189 -4.15 -15.56 9.14
CA SER A 189 -4.55 -16.71 9.96
C SER A 189 -5.38 -16.30 11.18
N ALA A 190 -4.97 -15.25 11.90
CA ALA A 190 -5.71 -14.75 13.05
C ALA A 190 -7.11 -14.23 12.65
N LEU A 191 -7.20 -13.53 11.52
CA LEU A 191 -8.45 -13.07 10.93
C LEU A 191 -9.37 -14.25 10.61
N VAL A 192 -8.86 -15.26 9.89
CA VAL A 192 -9.67 -16.45 9.56
C VAL A 192 -10.13 -17.18 10.82
N ILE A 193 -9.26 -17.36 11.82
CA ILE A 193 -9.65 -17.98 13.09
C ILE A 193 -10.76 -17.19 13.77
N HIS A 194 -10.65 -15.86 13.82
CA HIS A 194 -11.70 -15.01 14.38
C HIS A 194 -13.03 -15.17 13.64
N GLU A 195 -13.01 -15.14 12.31
CA GLU A 195 -14.22 -15.29 11.48
C GLU A 195 -14.88 -16.65 11.69
N GLN A 196 -14.10 -17.74 11.79
CA GLN A 196 -14.63 -19.08 12.04
C GLN A 196 -15.19 -19.25 13.46
N LEU A 197 -14.58 -18.62 14.47
CA LEU A 197 -15.03 -18.73 15.86
C LEU A 197 -16.26 -17.86 16.18
N THR A 198 -16.35 -16.67 15.57
CA THR A 198 -17.41 -15.70 15.89
C THR A 198 -18.55 -15.70 14.89
N GLY A 199 -18.34 -16.21 13.67
CA GLY A 199 -19.25 -16.04 12.54
C GLY A 199 -19.33 -14.59 12.02
N ILE A 200 -18.51 -13.68 12.54
CA ILE A 200 -18.51 -12.26 12.17
C ILE A 200 -17.37 -12.01 11.18
N ILE A 201 -17.73 -11.61 9.96
CA ILE A 201 -16.79 -11.20 8.91
C ILE A 201 -16.36 -9.75 9.19
N LEU A 202 -15.09 -9.55 9.57
CA LEU A 202 -14.58 -8.23 9.91
C LEU A 202 -14.34 -7.36 8.67
N PHE A 203 -14.03 -7.98 7.54
CA PHE A 203 -13.62 -7.31 6.32
C PHE A 203 -14.59 -7.63 5.17
N TYR A 204 -15.64 -6.80 5.06
CA TYR A 204 -16.68 -7.01 4.06
C TYR A 204 -16.34 -6.31 2.72
N PRO A 205 -16.22 -7.06 1.61
CA PRO A 205 -16.06 -6.45 0.29
C PRO A 205 -17.36 -5.74 -0.13
N GLU A 206 -17.34 -4.41 -0.30
CA GLU A 206 -18.47 -3.66 -0.87
C GLU A 206 -18.90 -4.29 -2.22
N GLY A 207 -20.21 -4.51 -2.39
CA GLY A 207 -20.82 -5.03 -3.63
C GLY A 207 -21.05 -6.54 -3.72
N ARG A 208 -20.75 -7.34 -2.69
CA ARG A 208 -21.28 -8.71 -2.57
C ARG A 208 -22.46 -8.71 -1.59
N THR A 209 -23.52 -9.45 -1.87
CA THR A 209 -24.58 -9.80 -0.91
C THR A 209 -24.31 -11.20 -0.40
N LEU A 210 -24.29 -11.41 0.92
CA LEU A 210 -24.22 -12.75 1.52
C LEU A 210 -25.50 -13.53 1.21
N GLN A 211 -25.51 -14.26 0.09
CA GLN A 211 -26.32 -15.47 -0.04
C GLN A 211 -25.38 -16.67 0.05
N TYR A 212 -24.77 -16.88 1.21
CA TYR A 212 -24.28 -18.20 1.58
C TYR A 212 -24.54 -18.40 3.07
N THR A 213 -25.29 -19.47 3.36
CA THR A 213 -25.61 -20.03 4.69
C THR A 213 -26.83 -19.44 5.42
N ALA A 214 -28.02 -19.60 4.83
CA ALA A 214 -29.26 -19.82 5.60
C ALA A 214 -29.71 -21.30 5.60
N HIS A 215 -28.82 -22.20 5.17
CA HIS A 215 -29.07 -23.65 5.12
C HIS A 215 -27.84 -24.43 5.60
N ILE A 216 -27.56 -24.35 6.91
CA ILE A 216 -27.09 -25.48 7.73
C ILE A 216 -27.85 -25.38 9.05
#